data_AF-A0A966V9M6-F1
#
_entry.id   AF-A0A966V9M6-F1
#
_cell.length_a   1.000
_cell.length_b   1.000
_cell.length_c   1.000
_cell.angle_alpha   90.00
_cell.angle_beta   90.00
_cell.angle_gamma   90.00
#
_symmetry.space_group_name_H-M   'P 1'
#
loop_
_entity.id
_entity.type
_entity.pdbx_description
1 polymer ?
#
loop_
_entity_poly.entity_id
_entity_poly.type
_entity_poly.pdbx_seq_one_letter_code
_entity_poly.pdbx_strand_id
1 'polypeptide(L)'
;MFFYLAKKVYEYGMYLVYNVLRVIVMYIAKWNVQQVGLVRDCEYNINGLKVVEYTYTHSETSSQVHKVCFVYTHQADLKHQMDYFLTNAERLLKNRTKFVNCSLVESGRYVLDCTQLIRRFVMYLEKCDFARVELDTVLGYIRNVHPELPESNFDLSVYACDDFFTERTISCGDERNRELWELFA
;
A
#
# COMPACT_ATOMS: atom_id res chain seq x y z
N MET A 1 46.74 -12.03 44.84
CA MET A 1 47.00 -12.26 43.40
C MET A 1 45.85 -13.00 42.72
N PHE A 2 45.39 -14.15 43.23
CA PHE A 2 44.25 -14.91 42.68
C PHE A 2 42.93 -14.12 42.57
N PHE A 3 42.55 -13.37 43.62
CA PHE A 3 41.33 -12.54 43.62
C PHE A 3 41.35 -11.42 42.57
N TYR A 4 42.52 -10.86 42.27
CA TYR A 4 42.67 -9.82 41.24
C TYR A 4 42.49 -10.41 39.83
N LEU A 5 43.04 -11.60 39.60
CA LEU A 5 42.90 -12.31 38.34
C LEU A 5 41.43 -12.70 38.09
N ALA A 6 40.74 -13.24 39.10
CA ALA A 6 39.32 -13.59 39.01
C ALA A 6 38.43 -12.37 38.73
N LYS A 7 38.70 -11.22 39.37
CA LYS A 7 37.98 -9.96 39.12
C LYS A 7 38.17 -9.49 37.67
N LYS A 8 39.39 -9.55 37.14
CA LYS A 8 39.68 -9.17 35.75
C LYS A 8 38.99 -10.10 34.75
N VAL A 9 39.01 -11.41 34.98
CA VAL A 9 38.29 -12.38 34.13
C VAL A 9 36.79 -12.10 34.12
N TYR A 10 36.19 -11.77 35.26
CA TYR A 10 34.77 -11.40 35.34
C TYR A 10 34.45 -10.10 34.57
N GLU A 11 35.25 -9.05 34.75
CA GLU A 11 35.09 -7.77 34.03
C GLU A 11 35.17 -7.96 32.51
N TYR A 12 36.17 -8.72 32.03
CA TYR A 12 36.32 -9.02 30.60
C TYR A 12 35.21 -9.94 30.06
N GLY A 13 34.80 -10.94 30.84
CA GLY A 13 33.69 -11.83 30.48
C GLY A 13 32.36 -11.09 30.34
N MET A 14 32.04 -10.21 31.30
CA MET A 14 30.85 -9.35 31.25
C MET A 14 30.89 -8.37 30.08
N TYR A 15 32.07 -7.80 29.77
CA TYR A 15 32.24 -6.93 28.62
C TYR A 15 32.02 -7.66 27.29
N LEU A 16 32.50 -8.90 27.16
CA LEU A 16 32.28 -9.73 25.99
C LEU A 16 30.78 -10.07 25.83
N VAL A 17 30.12 -10.51 26.90
CA VAL A 17 28.69 -10.84 26.90
C VAL A 17 27.85 -9.61 26.52
N TYR A 18 28.15 -8.44 27.07
CA TYR A 18 27.47 -7.19 26.73
C TYR A 18 27.61 -6.83 25.24
N ASN A 19 28.81 -6.94 24.67
CA ASN A 19 29.01 -6.63 23.25
C ASN A 19 28.34 -7.65 22.33
N VAL A 20 28.34 -8.94 22.68
CA VAL A 20 27.61 -9.98 21.92
C VAL A 20 26.10 -9.72 21.96
N LEU A 21 25.53 -9.44 23.14
CA LEU A 21 24.11 -9.07 23.28
C LEU A 21 23.76 -7.82 22.48
N ARG A 22 24.61 -6.79 22.52
CA ARG A 22 24.42 -5.57 21.73
C ARG A 22 24.43 -5.86 20.23
N VAL A 23 25.36 -6.69 19.74
CA VAL A 23 25.41 -7.09 18.32
C VAL A 23 24.17 -7.90 17.96
N ILE A 24 23.73 -8.85 18.80
CA ILE A 24 22.51 -9.63 18.58
C ILE A 24 21.28 -8.73 18.55
N VAL A 25 21.11 -7.81 19.50
CA VAL A 25 19.99 -6.86 19.53
C VAL A 25 20.03 -5.93 18.31
N MET A 26 21.21 -5.44 17.92
CA MET A 26 21.37 -4.68 16.68
C MET A 26 21.06 -5.52 15.44
N TYR A 27 21.39 -6.81 15.43
CA TYR A 27 21.11 -7.74 14.33
C TYR A 27 19.63 -8.11 14.27
N ILE A 28 18.96 -8.34 15.41
CA ILE A 28 17.51 -8.60 15.51
C ILE A 28 16.74 -7.33 15.14
N ALA A 29 17.18 -6.16 15.62
CA ALA A 29 16.64 -4.89 15.18
C ALA A 29 16.86 -4.69 13.67
N LYS A 30 18.05 -4.97 13.13
CA LYS A 30 18.29 -4.97 11.68
C LYS A 30 17.46 -6.01 10.94
N TRP A 31 17.23 -7.20 11.48
CA TRP A 31 16.40 -8.23 10.85
C TRP A 31 14.92 -7.84 10.83
N ASN A 32 14.45 -7.18 11.90
CA ASN A 32 13.11 -6.59 11.94
C ASN A 32 13.00 -5.30 11.09
N VAL A 33 14.12 -4.62 10.80
CA VAL A 33 14.18 -3.38 10.02
C VAL A 33 14.59 -3.62 8.55
N GLN A 34 15.11 -4.81 8.20
CA GLN A 34 15.47 -5.19 6.81
C GLN A 34 14.36 -5.93 6.06
N GLN A 35 13.18 -6.12 6.66
CA GLN A 35 11.97 -6.25 5.87
C GLN A 35 11.45 -4.85 5.59
N VAL A 36 11.45 -4.44 4.33
CA VAL A 36 10.72 -3.25 3.88
C VAL A 36 9.26 -3.43 4.31
N GLY A 37 8.90 -2.73 5.38
CA GLY A 37 7.85 -3.15 6.31
C GLY A 37 6.46 -2.77 5.83
N LEU A 38 5.74 -3.75 5.29
CA LEU A 38 4.29 -3.67 5.15
C LEU A 38 3.65 -3.99 6.52
N VAL A 39 3.06 -2.98 7.15
CA VAL A 39 2.27 -3.13 8.38
C VAL A 39 0.79 -3.13 8.02
N ARG A 40 0.06 -4.19 8.39
CA ARG A 40 -1.36 -4.30 8.08
C ARG A 40 -2.17 -3.30 8.91
N ASP A 41 -2.97 -2.49 8.25
CA ASP A 41 -3.86 -1.52 8.90
C ASP A 41 -5.25 -2.10 9.13
N CYS A 42 -5.94 -2.47 8.04
CA CYS A 42 -7.34 -2.91 8.08
C CYS A 42 -7.66 -3.88 6.93
N GLU A 43 -8.78 -4.57 7.04
CA GLU A 43 -9.33 -5.45 5.99
C GLU A 43 -10.83 -5.19 5.83
N TYR A 44 -11.27 -5.13 4.59
CA TYR A 44 -12.65 -4.91 4.17
C TYR A 44 -13.12 -6.07 3.31
N ASN A 45 -14.42 -6.38 3.36
CA ASN A 45 -15.05 -7.36 2.48
C ASN A 45 -15.97 -6.63 1.50
N ILE A 46 -15.69 -6.77 0.21
CA ILE A 46 -16.31 -6.00 -0.86
C ILE A 46 -16.67 -6.99 -1.97
N ASN A 47 -17.97 -7.23 -2.16
CA ASN A 47 -18.49 -8.15 -3.19
C ASN A 47 -17.84 -9.55 -3.17
N GLY A 48 -17.51 -10.07 -1.97
CA GLY A 48 -16.85 -11.38 -1.81
C GLY A 48 -15.33 -11.35 -2.00
N LEU A 49 -14.74 -10.19 -2.30
CA LEU A 49 -13.30 -9.96 -2.32
C LEU A 49 -12.85 -9.36 -0.99
N LYS A 50 -11.64 -9.73 -0.55
CA LYS A 50 -10.99 -9.09 0.59
C LYS A 50 -10.05 -8.01 0.09
N VAL A 51 -10.24 -6.79 0.57
CA VAL A 51 -9.32 -5.67 0.35
C VAL A 51 -8.59 -5.41 1.65
N VAL A 52 -7.28 -5.61 1.65
CA VAL A 52 -6.43 -5.38 2.83
C VAL A 52 -5.51 -4.20 2.57
N GLU A 53 -5.49 -3.28 3.52
CA GLU A 53 -4.62 -2.11 3.49
C GLU A 53 -3.36 -2.37 4.31
N TYR A 54 -2.22 -1.98 3.74
CA TYR A 54 -0.94 -1.97 4.40
C TYR A 54 -0.30 -0.59 4.34
N THR A 55 0.29 -0.18 5.46
CA THR A 55 1.18 0.96 5.56
C THR A 55 2.62 0.53 5.29
N TYR A 56 3.38 1.33 4.54
CA TYR A 56 4.81 1.14 4.30
C TYR A 56 5.56 2.48 4.24
N THR A 57 6.86 2.43 4.53
CA THR A 57 7.80 3.54 4.37
C THR A 57 8.72 3.25 3.20
N HIS A 58 8.79 4.15 2.22
CA HIS A 58 9.66 3.97 1.05
C HIS A 58 11.02 4.64 1.29
N SER A 59 12.09 3.84 1.29
CA SER A 59 13.50 4.22 1.55
C SER A 59 13.80 4.75 2.96
N GLU A 60 15.02 4.48 3.43
CA GLU A 60 15.54 4.86 4.76
C GLU A 60 15.62 6.40 4.97
N THR A 61 15.32 7.20 3.95
CA THR A 61 15.48 8.66 3.92
C THR A 61 14.17 9.43 3.82
N SER A 62 13.04 8.76 3.53
CA SER A 62 11.74 9.41 3.47
C SER A 62 10.96 9.17 4.76
N SER A 63 10.52 10.23 5.41
CA SER A 63 9.57 10.17 6.52
C SER A 63 8.12 9.98 6.06
N GLN A 64 7.88 9.90 4.75
CA GLN A 64 6.52 9.75 4.23
C GLN A 64 6.02 8.32 4.41
N VAL A 65 4.91 8.21 5.14
CA VAL A 65 4.15 6.98 5.33
C VAL A 65 3.19 6.85 4.16
N HIS A 66 3.23 5.72 3.48
CA HIS A 66 2.38 5.43 2.33
C HIS A 66 1.48 4.23 2.60
N LYS A 67 0.34 4.18 1.91
CA LYS A 67 -0.61 3.07 1.96
C LYS A 67 -0.73 2.37 0.62
N VAL A 68 -0.90 1.05 0.66
CA VAL A 68 -1.16 0.18 -0.49
C VAL A 68 -2.29 -0.79 -0.15
N CYS A 69 -3.15 -1.04 -1.13
CA CYS A 69 -4.24 -2.00 -1.02
C CYS A 69 -3.93 -3.24 -1.87
N PHE A 70 -4.15 -4.42 -1.28
CA PHE A 70 -4.12 -5.69 -1.99
C PHE A 70 -5.53 -6.31 -1.97
N VAL A 71 -5.92 -6.90 -3.10
CA VAL A 71 -7.23 -7.52 -3.30
C VAL A 71 -7.02 -9.01 -3.50
N TYR A 72 -7.70 -9.83 -2.70
CA TYR A 72 -7.50 -11.27 -2.70
C TYR A 72 -8.76 -12.05 -2.32
N THR A 73 -8.83 -13.30 -2.78
CA THR A 73 -9.85 -14.29 -2.35
C THR A 73 -9.21 -15.32 -1.42
N HIS A 74 -7.97 -15.74 -1.70
CA HIS A 74 -7.21 -16.69 -0.90
C HIS A 74 -5.94 -16.06 -0.32
N GLN A 75 -5.57 -16.45 0.92
CA GLN A 75 -4.39 -15.91 1.60
C GLN A 75 -3.07 -16.15 0.83
N ALA A 76 -3.01 -17.21 0.02
CA ALA A 76 -1.86 -17.48 -0.82
C ALA A 76 -1.63 -16.38 -1.87
N ASP A 77 -2.72 -15.82 -2.43
CA ASP A 77 -2.66 -14.74 -3.42
C ASP A 77 -2.11 -13.46 -2.80
N LEU A 78 -2.53 -13.16 -1.55
CA LEU A 78 -2.05 -12.00 -0.81
C LEU A 78 -0.53 -12.04 -0.64
N LYS A 79 0.00 -13.19 -0.20
CA LYS A 79 1.45 -13.35 -0.03
C LYS A 79 2.20 -13.10 -1.35
N HIS A 80 1.73 -13.71 -2.43
CA HIS A 80 2.35 -13.55 -3.75
C HIS A 80 2.31 -12.09 -4.24
N GLN A 81 1.20 -11.39 -4.02
CA GLN A 81 1.08 -9.97 -4.34
C GLN A 81 2.01 -9.09 -3.53
N MET A 82 2.13 -9.34 -2.22
CA MET A 82 3.05 -8.61 -1.33
C MET A 82 4.50 -8.81 -1.75
N ASP A 83 4.91 -10.06 -2.00
CA ASP A 83 6.27 -10.39 -2.44
C ASP A 83 6.61 -9.68 -3.76
N TYR A 84 5.66 -9.64 -4.70
CA TYR A 84 5.82 -8.93 -5.97
C TYR A 84 5.92 -7.42 -5.78
N PHE A 85 5.06 -6.82 -4.95
CA PHE A 85 5.09 -5.40 -4.65
C PHE A 85 6.45 -4.99 -4.07
N LEU A 86 6.96 -5.74 -3.09
CA LEU A 86 8.25 -5.45 -2.47
C LEU A 86 9.42 -5.57 -3.47
N THR A 87 9.35 -6.54 -4.38
CA THR A 87 10.36 -6.74 -5.43
C THR A 87 10.32 -5.64 -6.50
N ASN A 88 9.13 -5.06 -6.76
CA ASN A 88 8.89 -4.14 -7.87
C ASN A 88 8.50 -2.72 -7.43
N ALA A 89 8.69 -2.38 -6.15
CA ALA A 89 8.11 -1.18 -5.55
C ALA A 89 8.44 0.09 -6.34
N GLU A 90 9.71 0.31 -6.71
CA GLU A 90 10.12 1.51 -7.44
C GLU A 90 9.35 1.69 -8.77
N ARG A 91 9.21 0.62 -9.56
CA ARG A 91 8.46 0.64 -10.82
C ARG A 91 6.99 0.92 -10.56
N LEU A 92 6.38 0.16 -9.66
CA LEU A 92 4.95 0.27 -9.37
C LEU A 92 4.61 1.67 -8.85
N LEU A 93 5.46 2.26 -8.01
CA LEU A 93 5.22 3.58 -7.44
C LEU A 93 5.25 4.72 -8.46
N LYS A 94 5.94 4.56 -9.59
CA LYS A 94 5.83 5.51 -10.71
C LYS A 94 4.41 5.59 -11.28
N ASN A 95 3.61 4.55 -11.13
CA ASN A 95 2.21 4.56 -11.61
C ASN A 95 1.28 5.44 -10.77
N ARG A 96 1.67 5.84 -9.55
CA ARG A 96 0.83 6.72 -8.71
C ARG A 96 0.59 8.09 -9.33
N THR A 97 1.44 8.51 -10.26
CA THR A 97 1.35 9.82 -10.93
C THR A 97 0.70 9.75 -12.31
N LYS A 98 0.13 8.60 -12.72
CA LYS A 98 -0.60 8.47 -14.00
C LYS A 98 -1.76 9.47 -14.14
N PHE A 99 -2.33 9.88 -13.02
CA PHE A 99 -3.37 10.89 -12.94
C PHE A 99 -3.03 11.91 -11.85
N VAL A 100 -3.49 13.14 -12.05
CA VAL A 100 -3.25 14.26 -11.15
C VAL A 100 -4.27 14.25 -10.02
N ASN A 101 -5.54 14.09 -10.37
CA ASN A 101 -6.68 14.12 -9.46
C ASN A 101 -7.72 13.05 -9.84
N CYS A 102 -8.33 12.45 -8.83
CA CYS A 102 -9.57 11.69 -8.95
C CYS A 102 -10.61 12.21 -7.95
N SER A 103 -11.82 12.45 -8.43
CA SER A 103 -12.93 12.93 -7.62
C SER A 103 -14.18 12.09 -7.86
N LEU A 104 -14.91 11.78 -6.79
CA LEU A 104 -16.26 11.24 -6.89
C LEU A 104 -17.24 12.38 -7.19
N VAL A 105 -18.11 12.13 -8.17
CA VAL A 105 -19.11 13.08 -8.65
C VAL A 105 -20.47 12.41 -8.61
N GLU A 106 -21.48 13.11 -8.12
CA GLU A 106 -22.87 12.66 -8.13
C GLU A 106 -23.72 13.68 -8.88
N SER A 107 -24.40 13.25 -9.96
CA SER A 107 -25.24 14.13 -10.78
C SER A 107 -24.52 15.41 -11.23
N GLY A 108 -23.23 15.31 -11.58
CA GLY A 108 -22.37 16.43 -11.99
C GLY A 108 -21.87 17.31 -10.85
N ARG A 109 -22.11 16.96 -9.58
CA ARG A 109 -21.61 17.70 -8.41
C ARG A 109 -20.48 16.95 -7.73
N TYR A 110 -19.43 17.68 -7.36
CA TYR A 110 -18.32 17.15 -6.58
C TYR A 110 -18.81 16.62 -5.23
N VAL A 111 -18.34 15.42 -4.86
CA VAL A 111 -18.63 14.77 -3.58
C VAL A 111 -17.36 14.64 -2.73
N LEU A 112 -16.31 14.02 -3.28
CA LEU A 112 -15.10 13.68 -2.53
C LEU A 112 -13.87 13.57 -3.43
N ASP A 113 -12.76 14.18 -3.03
CA ASP A 113 -11.44 13.88 -3.58
C ASP A 113 -10.98 12.51 -3.08
N CYS A 114 -10.89 11.55 -4.01
CA CYS A 114 -10.48 10.17 -3.74
C CYS A 114 -9.10 9.84 -4.33
N THR A 115 -8.34 10.84 -4.77
CA THR A 115 -7.03 10.67 -5.45
C THR A 115 -6.10 9.76 -4.65
N GLN A 116 -5.96 10.01 -3.35
CA GLN A 116 -5.07 9.23 -2.49
C GLN A 116 -5.61 7.83 -2.18
N LEU A 117 -6.91 7.58 -2.31
CA LEU A 117 -7.52 6.27 -2.14
C LEU A 117 -7.29 5.41 -3.38
N ILE A 118 -7.50 5.97 -4.58
CA ILE A 118 -7.20 5.28 -5.85
C ILE A 118 -5.70 4.92 -5.93
N ARG A 119 -4.81 5.84 -5.52
CA ARG A 119 -3.35 5.62 -5.49
C ARG A 119 -2.88 4.51 -4.54
N ARG A 120 -3.75 3.95 -3.69
CA ARG A 120 -3.44 2.77 -2.86
C ARG A 120 -3.50 1.49 -3.69
N PHE A 121 -4.29 1.44 -4.76
CA PHE A 121 -4.42 0.29 -5.67
C PHE A 121 -3.29 0.26 -6.72
N VAL A 122 -2.08 0.64 -6.33
CA VAL A 122 -0.96 0.91 -7.24
C VAL A 122 -0.59 -0.26 -8.16
N MET A 123 -0.74 -1.50 -7.67
CA MET A 123 -0.50 -2.71 -8.46
C MET A 123 -1.50 -2.87 -9.62
N TYR A 124 -2.69 -2.30 -9.48
CA TYR A 124 -3.78 -2.44 -10.44
C TYR A 124 -3.94 -1.19 -11.32
N LEU A 125 -3.07 -0.19 -11.14
CA LEU A 125 -2.92 0.93 -12.07
C LEU A 125 -2.03 0.56 -13.27
N GLU A 126 -1.34 -0.57 -13.19
CA GLU A 126 -0.60 -1.19 -14.28
C GLU A 126 -1.17 -2.58 -14.53
N LYS A 127 -1.11 -3.02 -15.79
CA LYS A 127 -1.50 -4.37 -16.15
C LYS A 127 -0.51 -5.36 -15.52
N CYS A 128 -0.90 -5.95 -14.41
CA CYS A 128 -0.15 -6.98 -13.71
C CYS A 128 -0.88 -8.32 -13.79
N ASP A 129 -0.15 -9.42 -13.66
CA ASP A 129 -0.69 -10.79 -13.74
C ASP A 129 -1.57 -11.19 -12.53
N PHE A 130 -1.81 -10.27 -11.61
CA PHE A 130 -2.64 -10.48 -10.42
C PHE A 130 -4.12 -10.26 -10.72
N ALA A 131 -4.97 -10.65 -9.77
CA ALA A 131 -6.42 -10.54 -9.88
C ALA A 131 -6.84 -9.16 -10.40
N ARG A 132 -7.72 -9.16 -11.41
CA ARG A 132 -8.31 -7.94 -11.96
C ARG A 132 -9.07 -7.22 -10.86
N VAL A 133 -8.79 -5.93 -10.68
CA VAL A 133 -9.54 -5.09 -9.75
C VAL A 133 -10.49 -4.23 -10.54
N GLU A 134 -11.77 -4.47 -10.30
CA GLU A 134 -12.84 -3.69 -10.91
C GLU A 134 -13.03 -2.36 -10.18
N LEU A 135 -13.46 -1.33 -10.90
CA LEU A 135 -13.77 -0.01 -10.35
C LEU A 135 -14.77 -0.13 -9.18
N ASP A 136 -15.78 -1.00 -9.29
CA ASP A 136 -16.77 -1.24 -8.24
C ASP A 136 -16.14 -1.71 -6.92
N THR A 137 -15.06 -2.48 -6.99
CA THR A 137 -14.31 -2.92 -5.79
C THR A 137 -13.64 -1.72 -5.12
N VAL A 138 -13.06 -0.83 -5.91
CA VAL A 138 -12.39 0.39 -5.42
C VAL A 138 -13.41 1.37 -4.83
N LEU A 139 -14.55 1.54 -5.47
CA LEU A 139 -15.63 2.40 -4.97
C LEU A 139 -16.27 1.85 -3.70
N GLY A 140 -16.48 0.52 -3.64
CA GLY A 140 -16.88 -0.15 -2.41
C GLY A 140 -15.87 0.08 -1.28
N TYR A 141 -14.58 0.13 -1.60
CA TYR A 141 -13.53 0.41 -0.62
C TYR A 141 -13.61 1.86 -0.14
N ILE A 142 -13.77 2.83 -1.05
CA ILE A 142 -13.92 4.24 -0.70
C ILE A 142 -15.13 4.45 0.23
N ARG A 143 -16.26 3.79 -0.04
CA ARG A 143 -17.44 3.83 0.85
C ARG A 143 -17.19 3.23 2.22
N ASN A 144 -16.38 2.16 2.32
CA ASN A 144 -16.00 1.61 3.63
C ASN A 144 -15.09 2.57 4.42
N VAL A 145 -14.25 3.35 3.75
CA VAL A 145 -13.41 4.38 4.38
C VAL A 145 -14.22 5.64 4.72
N HIS A 146 -15.22 5.96 3.91
CA HIS A 146 -16.12 7.12 4.04
C HIS A 146 -17.58 6.66 4.12
N PRO A 147 -18.02 6.09 5.27
CA PRO A 147 -19.36 5.57 5.44
C PRO A 147 -20.46 6.63 5.39
N GLU A 148 -20.10 7.92 5.45
CA GLU A 148 -20.99 9.05 5.24
C GLU A 148 -21.45 9.23 3.80
N LEU A 149 -20.80 8.57 2.84
CA LEU A 149 -21.16 8.63 1.42
C LEU A 149 -22.50 7.92 1.17
N PRO A 150 -23.43 8.52 0.39
CA PRO A 150 -24.68 7.86 0.04
C PRO A 150 -24.46 6.57 -0.78
N GLU A 151 -25.43 5.66 -0.73
CA GLU A 151 -25.40 4.41 -1.51
C GLU A 151 -25.59 4.63 -3.04
N SER A 152 -25.81 5.87 -3.47
CA SER A 152 -26.04 6.27 -4.86
C SER A 152 -24.84 6.00 -5.78
N ASN A 153 -25.10 5.80 -7.06
CA ASN A 153 -24.05 5.59 -8.07
C ASN A 153 -23.23 6.88 -8.21
N PHE A 154 -21.94 6.79 -7.89
CA PHE A 154 -20.98 7.86 -8.11
C PHE A 154 -20.29 7.67 -9.46
N ASP A 155 -20.10 8.75 -10.19
CA ASP A 155 -19.15 8.78 -11.29
C ASP A 155 -17.75 9.11 -10.75
N LEU A 156 -16.72 8.59 -11.41
CA LEU A 156 -15.34 8.94 -11.13
C LEU A 156 -14.85 9.96 -12.17
N SER A 157 -14.65 11.21 -11.77
CA SER A 157 -13.92 12.19 -12.59
C SER A 157 -12.42 12.02 -12.37
N VAL A 158 -11.68 11.90 -13.46
CA VAL A 158 -10.23 11.71 -13.50
C VAL A 158 -9.62 12.83 -14.33
N TYR A 159 -8.63 13.52 -13.75
CA TYR A 159 -7.74 14.41 -14.48
C TYR A 159 -6.45 13.67 -14.80
N ALA A 160 -6.31 13.26 -16.05
CA ALA A 160 -5.15 12.52 -16.53
C ALA A 160 -3.90 13.42 -16.50
N CYS A 161 -2.75 12.81 -16.25
CA CYS A 161 -1.45 13.49 -16.35
C CYS A 161 -0.90 13.33 -17.78
N ASP A 162 -1.65 13.81 -18.77
CA ASP A 162 -1.23 13.89 -20.17
C ASP A 162 -0.73 15.31 -20.50
N ASP A 163 -0.23 15.53 -21.71
CA ASP A 163 0.31 16.83 -22.15
C ASP A 163 -0.71 17.98 -22.07
N PHE A 164 -2.00 17.67 -21.94
CA PHE A 164 -3.11 18.63 -21.96
C PHE A 164 -3.92 18.68 -20.65
N PHE A 165 -3.56 17.88 -19.65
CA PHE A 165 -4.32 17.66 -18.41
C PHE A 165 -5.82 17.40 -18.66
N THR A 166 -6.12 16.39 -19.47
CA THR A 166 -7.50 16.09 -19.89
C THR A 166 -8.36 15.58 -18.73
N GLU A 167 -9.57 16.12 -18.60
CA GLU A 167 -10.62 15.58 -17.71
C GLU A 167 -11.43 14.49 -18.41
N ARG A 168 -11.66 13.38 -17.71
CA ARG A 168 -12.53 12.28 -18.14
C ARG A 168 -13.45 11.87 -16.99
N THR A 169 -14.75 11.87 -17.24
CA THR A 169 -15.74 11.29 -16.32
C THR A 169 -16.03 9.86 -16.70
N ILE A 170 -15.94 8.96 -15.73
CA ILE A 170 -16.14 7.52 -15.87
C ILE A 170 -17.38 7.16 -15.07
N SER A 171 -18.44 6.75 -15.77
CA SER A 171 -19.69 6.39 -15.12
C SER A 171 -19.67 4.97 -14.57
N CYS A 172 -20.17 4.80 -13.34
CA CYS A 172 -20.41 3.49 -12.76
C CYS A 172 -21.36 2.66 -13.63
N GLY A 173 -20.99 1.40 -13.89
CA GLY A 173 -21.81 0.46 -14.66
C GLY A 173 -21.58 0.45 -16.17
N ASP A 174 -20.70 1.29 -16.74
CA ASP A 174 -20.25 1.10 -18.13
C ASP A 174 -19.31 -0.10 -18.20
N GLU A 175 -19.73 -1.17 -18.87
CA GLU A 175 -18.96 -2.42 -18.99
C GLU A 175 -17.57 -2.21 -19.61
N ARG A 176 -17.37 -1.13 -20.37
CA ARG A 176 -16.08 -0.78 -21.00
C ARG A 176 -15.06 -0.18 -20.03
N ASN A 177 -15.46 0.11 -18.79
CA ASN A 177 -14.66 0.80 -17.78
C ASN A 177 -14.54 -0.07 -16.51
N ARG A 178 -14.58 -1.40 -16.64
CA ARG A 178 -14.56 -2.30 -15.50
C ARG A 178 -13.20 -2.33 -14.83
N GLU A 179 -12.11 -2.50 -15.58
CA GLU A 179 -10.79 -2.76 -15.00
C GLU A 179 -10.03 -1.45 -14.72
N LEU A 180 -9.50 -1.33 -13.50
CA LEU A 180 -8.85 -0.09 -13.04
C LEU A 180 -7.71 0.36 -13.97
N TRP A 181 -6.87 -0.56 -14.46
CA TRP A 181 -5.74 -0.21 -15.32
C TRP A 181 -6.18 0.34 -16.69
N GLU A 182 -7.33 -0.09 -17.23
CA GLU A 182 -7.86 0.39 -18.52
C GLU A 182 -8.32 1.85 -18.43
N LEU A 183 -8.68 2.30 -17.24
CA LEU A 183 -9.06 3.70 -16.99
C LEU A 183 -7.86 4.66 -17.07
N PHE A 184 -6.65 4.14 -16.85
CA PHE A 184 -5.40 4.90 -16.75
C PHE A 184 -4.30 4.39 -17.71
N ALA A 185 -4.69 3.68 -18.77
CA ALA A 185 -3.82 3.25 -19.87
C ALA A 185 -3.89 4.27 -21.01
#